data_AF-A0A9E5UZ03-F1
#
_entry.id   AF-A0A9E5UZ03-F1
#
_cell.length_a   1.000
_cell.length_b   1.000
_cell.length_c   1.000
_cell.angle_alpha   90.00
_cell.angle_beta   90.00
_cell.angle_gamma   90.00
#
_symmetry.space_group_name_H-M   'P 1'
#
loop_
_entity.id
_entity.type
_entity.pdbx_description
1 polymer ?
#
loop_
_entity_poly.entity_id
_entity_poly.type
_entity_poly.pdbx_seq_one_letter_code
_entity_poly.pdbx_strand_id
1 'polypeptide(L)'
;MVIFVGDCPSRLNKDPEVAFIGSKSEEVLRNWIEKINPKEAVLTNSHTSLLLLRLEVSSNLGDAIVALGNVASKRLTKAGIPHFKLPHPSPRNRLNNDQKFIDGELKKCKNYLKGKGKCV
;
A
#
# COMPACT_ATOMS: atom_id res chain seq x y z
N MET A 1 -11.07 1.13 -6.79
CA MET A 1 -10.64 0.39 -5.58
C MET A 1 -9.28 0.93 -5.12
N VAL A 2 -8.81 0.57 -3.91
CA VAL A 2 -7.45 0.91 -3.44
C VAL A 2 -6.61 -0.34 -3.34
N ILE A 3 -5.42 -0.34 -3.95
CA ILE A 3 -4.49 -1.46 -3.90
C ILE A 3 -3.28 -1.06 -3.05
N PHE A 4 -3.11 -1.71 -1.90
CA PHE A 4 -1.95 -1.55 -1.04
C PHE A 4 -0.87 -2.57 -1.43
N VAL A 5 0.33 -2.07 -1.68
CA VAL A 5 1.42 -2.82 -2.29
C VAL A 5 2.59 -2.95 -1.33
N GLY A 6 2.85 -4.18 -0.90
CA GLY A 6 4.05 -4.58 -0.17
C GLY A 6 5.25 -4.89 -1.08
N ASP A 7 6.37 -5.23 -0.46
CA ASP A 7 7.61 -5.61 -1.14
C ASP A 7 7.61 -7.11 -1.50
N CYS A 8 8.06 -7.94 -0.55
CA CYS A 8 8.15 -9.39 -0.68
C CYS A 8 7.39 -10.07 0.47
N PRO A 9 6.75 -11.21 0.22
CA PRO A 9 6.17 -12.03 1.28
C PRO A 9 7.26 -12.47 2.27
N SER A 10 7.01 -12.30 3.57
CA SER A 10 7.90 -12.86 4.59
C SER A 10 7.76 -14.38 4.65
N ARG A 11 8.72 -15.09 5.26
CA ARG A 11 8.60 -16.55 5.52
C ARG A 11 7.37 -16.93 6.36
N LEU A 12 6.79 -15.97 7.07
CA LEU A 12 5.59 -16.13 7.88
C LEU A 12 4.30 -15.73 7.12
N ASN A 13 4.43 -15.25 5.88
CA ASN A 13 3.28 -14.91 5.06
C ASN A 13 2.60 -16.21 4.63
N LYS A 14 1.34 -16.38 5.01
CA LYS A 14 0.60 -17.63 4.73
C LYS A 14 0.13 -17.73 3.27
N ASP A 15 0.14 -16.61 2.55
CA ASP A 15 -0.24 -16.51 1.14
C ASP A 15 0.78 -15.63 0.38
N PRO A 16 1.45 -16.11 -0.68
CA PRO A 16 2.43 -15.32 -1.42
C PRO A 16 1.81 -14.22 -2.30
N GLU A 17 0.55 -14.36 -2.68
CA GLU A 17 -0.18 -13.41 -3.54
C GLU A 17 -0.84 -12.29 -2.74
N VAL A 18 -1.23 -12.57 -1.48
CA VAL A 18 -1.80 -11.56 -0.57
C VAL A 18 -0.74 -11.04 0.41
N ALA A 19 -0.53 -9.73 0.40
CA ALA A 19 0.48 -9.14 1.27
C ALA A 19 0.06 -9.15 2.76
N PHE A 20 1.05 -9.37 3.63
CA PHE A 20 0.98 -9.22 5.09
C PHE A 20 0.15 -10.24 5.89
N ILE A 21 -0.51 -11.23 5.27
CA ILE A 21 -1.30 -12.26 6.00
C ILE A 21 -0.43 -13.08 6.96
N GLY A 22 -0.74 -13.01 8.25
CA GLY A 22 -0.02 -13.73 9.31
C GLY A 22 1.27 -13.04 9.77
N SER A 23 1.54 -11.82 9.30
CA SER A 23 2.71 -11.04 9.70
C SER A 23 2.39 -10.10 10.87
N LYS A 24 3.40 -9.74 11.68
CA LYS A 24 3.24 -8.71 12.73
C LYS A 24 2.89 -7.31 12.19
N SER A 25 3.01 -7.11 10.88
CA SER A 25 2.64 -5.84 10.24
C SER A 25 1.16 -5.79 9.85
N GLU A 26 0.44 -6.92 9.94
CA GLU A 26 -0.95 -7.03 9.52
C GLU A 26 -1.87 -6.15 10.36
N GLU A 27 -1.75 -6.23 11.69
CA GLU A 27 -2.59 -5.46 12.62
C GLU A 27 -2.41 -3.95 12.44
N VAL A 28 -1.17 -3.50 12.29
CA VAL A 28 -0.85 -2.08 12.02
C VAL A 28 -1.48 -1.63 10.70
N LEU A 29 -1.37 -2.45 9.64
CA LEU A 29 -1.95 -2.14 8.34
C LEU A 29 -3.48 -2.12 8.37
N ARG A 30 -4.12 -3.04 9.09
CA ARG A 30 -5.59 -3.07 9.28
C ARG A 30 -6.06 -1.76 9.94
N ASN A 31 -5.41 -1.34 11.02
CA ASN A 31 -5.72 -0.08 11.69
C ASN A 31 -5.56 1.13 10.75
N TRP A 32 -4.57 1.12 9.85
CA TRP A 32 -4.39 2.17 8.86
C TRP A 32 -5.52 2.17 7.80
N ILE A 33 -5.90 0.99 7.30
CA ILE A 33 -6.99 0.83 6.33
C ILE A 33 -8.31 1.31 6.92
N GLU A 34 -8.60 0.99 8.18
CA GLU A 34 -9.80 1.48 8.88
C GLU A 34 -9.82 3.02 8.99
N LYS A 35 -8.69 3.64 9.34
CA LYS A 35 -8.58 5.11 9.40
C LYS A 35 -8.75 5.77 8.02
N ILE A 36 -8.18 5.16 6.98
CA ILE A 36 -8.33 5.62 5.60
C ILE A 36 -9.79 5.46 5.15
N ASN A 37 -10.43 4.35 5.53
CA ASN A 37 -11.77 3.92 5.19
C ASN A 37 -12.05 3.93 3.67
N PRO A 38 -11.29 3.16 2.86
CA PRO A 38 -11.56 3.04 1.43
C PRO A 38 -12.84 2.23 1.17
N LYS A 39 -13.53 2.50 0.06
CA LYS A 39 -14.70 1.68 -0.36
C LYS A 39 -14.36 0.21 -0.56
N GLU A 40 -13.16 -0.06 -1.07
CA GLU A 40 -12.64 -1.39 -1.33
C GLU A 40 -11.11 -1.35 -1.23
N ALA A 41 -10.53 -2.37 -0.59
CA ALA A 41 -9.08 -2.48 -0.37
C ALA A 41 -8.57 -3.87 -0.75
N VAL A 42 -7.50 -3.90 -1.56
CA VAL A 42 -6.78 -5.13 -1.94
C VAL A 42 -5.33 -5.02 -1.45
N LEU A 43 -4.77 -6.13 -0.98
CA LEU A 43 -3.39 -6.25 -0.52
C LEU A 43 -2.60 -7.13 -1.49
N THR A 44 -1.49 -6.64 -2.04
CA THR A 44 -0.64 -7.43 -2.93
C THR A 44 0.84 -7.07 -2.78
N ASN A 45 1.73 -7.88 -3.36
CA ASN A 45 3.17 -7.66 -3.35
C ASN A 45 3.69 -7.14 -4.70
N SER A 46 4.94 -6.68 -4.76
CA SER A 46 5.55 -6.10 -5.98
C SER A 46 6.82 -6.85 -6.45
N HIS A 47 6.99 -8.10 -6.03
CA HIS A 47 8.25 -8.84 -6.19
C HIS A 47 8.40 -9.60 -7.52
N THR A 48 7.33 -9.66 -8.33
CA THR A 48 7.36 -10.32 -9.65
C THR A 48 6.88 -9.37 -10.74
N SER A 49 7.37 -9.58 -11.96
CA SER A 49 6.95 -8.79 -13.13
C SER A 49 5.46 -8.93 -13.43
N LEU A 50 4.88 -10.11 -13.18
CA LEU A 50 3.44 -10.35 -13.38
C LEU A 50 2.59 -9.48 -12.43
N LEU A 51 3.01 -9.34 -11.17
CA LEU A 51 2.32 -8.47 -10.21
C LEU A 51 2.45 -7.00 -10.60
N LEU A 52 3.63 -6.58 -11.09
CA LEU A 52 3.81 -5.21 -11.59
C LEU A 52 2.90 -4.92 -12.79
N LEU A 53 2.78 -5.86 -13.74
CA LEU A 53 1.88 -5.72 -14.88
C LEU A 53 0.41 -5.60 -14.44
N ARG A 54 -0.02 -6.42 -13.47
CA ARG A 54 -1.37 -6.32 -12.88
C ARG A 54 -1.60 -4.93 -12.27
N LEU A 55 -0.63 -4.41 -11.53
CA LEU A 55 -0.71 -3.09 -10.90
C LEU A 55 -0.76 -1.95 -11.91
N GLU A 56 -0.02 -2.07 -13.01
CA GLU A 56 -0.07 -1.12 -14.12
C GLU A 56 -1.45 -1.09 -14.77
N VAL A 57 -2.00 -2.27 -15.10
CA VAL A 57 -3.37 -2.39 -15.64
C VAL A 57 -4.40 -1.80 -14.70
N SER A 58 -4.38 -2.17 -13.41
CA SER A 58 -5.28 -1.60 -12.41
C SER A 58 -5.13 -0.08 -12.30
N SER A 59 -3.90 0.44 -12.31
CA SER A 59 -3.65 1.88 -12.25
C SER A 59 -4.25 2.62 -13.45
N ASN A 60 -4.13 2.04 -14.66
CA ASN A 60 -4.71 2.58 -15.88
C ASN A 60 -6.25 2.50 -15.90
N LEU A 61 -6.83 1.51 -15.22
CA LEU A 61 -8.29 1.40 -15.03
C LEU A 61 -8.83 2.36 -13.95
N GLY A 62 -7.97 3.16 -13.32
CA GLY A 62 -8.35 4.18 -12.35
C GLY A 62 -8.24 3.75 -10.89
N ASP A 63 -7.70 2.56 -10.60
CA ASP A 63 -7.41 2.16 -9.22
C ASP A 63 -6.30 3.01 -8.61
N ALA A 64 -6.46 3.29 -7.31
CA ALA A 64 -5.48 4.04 -6.56
C ALA A 64 -4.45 3.07 -5.95
N ILE A 65 -3.17 3.29 -6.24
CA ILE A 65 -2.08 2.44 -5.77
C ILE A 65 -1.38 3.09 -4.58
N VAL A 66 -1.20 2.33 -3.50
CA VAL A 66 -0.53 2.79 -2.28
C VAL A 66 0.64 1.87 -1.96
N ALA A 67 1.87 2.38 -2.05
CA ALA A 67 3.09 1.65 -1.72
C ALA A 67 3.37 1.67 -0.22
N LEU A 68 3.66 0.50 0.36
CA LEU A 68 4.00 0.34 1.77
C LEU A 68 5.51 0.24 1.93
N GLY A 69 6.15 1.37 2.21
CA GLY A 69 7.60 1.48 2.38
C GLY A 69 8.38 1.81 1.11
N ASN A 70 9.68 2.07 1.30
CA ASN A 70 10.55 2.56 0.23
C ASN A 70 10.81 1.53 -0.87
N VAL A 71 10.86 0.23 -0.55
CA VAL A 71 11.21 -0.80 -1.55
C VAL A 71 10.08 -0.96 -2.57
N ALA A 72 8.84 -1.13 -2.10
CA ALA A 72 7.66 -1.19 -2.95
C ALA A 72 7.54 0.09 -3.81
N SER A 73 7.71 1.27 -3.20
CA SER A 73 7.65 2.54 -3.91
C SER A 73 8.71 2.65 -5.01
N LYS A 74 9.97 2.28 -4.74
CA LYS A 74 11.04 2.28 -5.75
C LYS A 74 10.73 1.36 -6.93
N ARG A 75 10.15 0.18 -6.69
CA ARG A 75 9.76 -0.73 -7.77
C ARG A 75 8.64 -0.16 -8.63
N LEU A 76 7.61 0.41 -8.01
CA LEU A 76 6.51 1.06 -8.73
C LEU A 76 6.99 2.28 -9.53
N THR A 77 7.88 3.10 -8.96
CA THR A 77 8.51 4.21 -9.69
C THR A 77 9.29 3.71 -10.89
N LYS A 78 10.08 2.64 -10.74
CA LYS A 78 10.83 2.04 -11.86
C LYS A 78 9.90 1.49 -12.95
N ALA A 79 8.72 1.01 -12.57
CA ALA A 79 7.68 0.55 -13.48
C ALA A 79 6.79 1.68 -14.05
N GLY A 80 7.03 2.95 -13.68
CA GLY A 80 6.21 4.07 -14.15
C GLY A 80 4.80 4.13 -13.57
N ILE A 81 4.50 3.36 -12.52
CA ILE A 81 3.14 3.24 -11.95
C ILE A 81 2.91 4.40 -10.95
N PRO A 82 1.91 5.28 -11.18
CA PRO A 82 1.58 6.36 -10.26
C PRO A 82 1.03 5.82 -8.93
N HIS A 83 1.63 6.22 -7.81
CA HIS A 83 1.25 5.70 -6.49
C HIS A 83 1.47 6.73 -5.38
N PHE A 84 0.78 6.54 -4.26
CA PHE A 84 1.08 7.23 -3.00
C PHE A 84 1.99 6.36 -2.14
N LYS A 85 2.96 6.94 -1.45
CA LYS A 85 3.87 6.19 -0.56
C LYS A 85 3.49 6.40 0.90
N LEU A 86 3.26 5.29 1.61
CA LEU A 86 3.18 5.25 3.07
C LEU A 86 4.47 4.67 3.67
N PRO A 87 4.76 4.95 4.95
CA PRO A 87 5.77 4.19 5.70
C PRO A 87 5.44 2.70 5.73
N HIS A 88 6.43 1.85 5.98
CA HIS A 88 6.18 0.41 6.09
C HIS A 88 5.45 0.09 7.41
N PRO A 89 4.39 -0.75 7.42
CA PRO A 89 3.60 -1.07 8.61
C PRO A 89 4.30 -2.01 9.61
N SER A 90 5.61 -2.23 9.46
CA SER A 90 6.34 -3.14 10.36
C SER A 90 6.41 -2.50 11.74
N PRO A 91 6.11 -3.23 12.83
CA PRO A 91 6.22 -2.68 14.19
C PRO A 91 7.66 -2.29 14.56
N ARG A 92 8.66 -2.73 13.80
CA ARG A 92 10.06 -2.29 13.96
C ARG A 92 10.34 -0.92 13.33
N ASN A 93 9.40 -0.38 12.57
CA ASN A 93 9.53 0.95 12.00
C ASN A 93 9.30 2.00 13.08
N ARG A 94 10.38 2.68 13.51
CA ARG A 94 10.34 3.70 14.57
C ARG A 94 9.38 4.85 14.27
N LEU A 95 9.11 5.12 12.99
CA LEU A 95 8.13 6.13 12.57
C LEU A 95 6.71 5.79 13.03
N ASN A 96 6.39 4.51 13.26
CA ASN A 96 5.08 4.09 13.73
C ASN A 96 4.82 4.50 15.19
N ASN A 97 5.86 4.83 15.96
CA ASN A 97 5.72 5.32 17.33
C ASN A 97 5.31 6.80 17.38
N ASP A 98 5.54 7.55 16.30
CA ASP A 98 5.05 8.92 16.18
C ASP A 98 3.65 8.92 15.59
N GLN A 99 2.65 8.87 16.47
CA GLN A 99 1.25 8.80 16.08
C GLN A 99 0.83 10.03 15.26
N LYS A 100 1.37 11.22 15.55
CA LYS A 100 1.06 12.45 14.81
C LYS A 100 1.59 12.38 13.39
N PHE A 101 2.81 11.86 13.22
CA PHE A 101 3.38 11.63 11.90
C PHE A 101 2.52 10.66 11.08
N ILE A 102 2.18 9.50 11.66
CA ILE A 102 1.35 8.49 10.97
C ILE A 102 -0.02 9.05 10.61
N ASP A 103 -0.72 9.72 11.53
CA ASP A 103 -2.04 10.29 11.24
C ASP A 103 -1.97 11.37 10.15
N GLY A 104 -0.89 12.15 10.11
CA GLY A 104 -0.59 13.08 9.03
C GLY A 104 -0.43 12.40 7.67
N GLU A 105 0.33 11.32 7.60
CA GLU A 105 0.53 10.53 6.37
C GLU A 105 -0.76 9.83 5.91
N LEU A 106 -1.55 9.28 6.84
CA LEU A 106 -2.85 8.67 6.53
C LEU A 106 -3.85 9.72 6.01
N LYS A 107 -3.83 10.94 6.55
CA LYS A 107 -4.64 12.06 6.04
C LYS A 107 -4.24 12.45 4.61
N LYS A 108 -2.94 12.53 4.32
CA LYS A 108 -2.42 12.79 2.96
C LYS A 108 -2.84 11.66 2.00
N CYS A 109 -2.71 10.41 2.43
CA CYS A 109 -3.16 9.25 1.67
C CYS A 109 -4.65 9.37 1.35
N LYS A 110 -5.49 9.67 2.34
CA LYS A 110 -6.94 9.86 2.15
C LYS A 110 -7.26 10.96 1.15
N ASN A 111 -6.52 12.07 1.17
CA ASN A 111 -6.67 13.15 0.20
C ASN A 111 -6.25 12.73 -1.22
N TYR A 112 -5.16 11.98 -1.35
CA TYR A 112 -4.75 11.38 -2.63
C TYR A 112 -5.85 10.49 -3.21
N LEU A 113 -6.46 9.63 -2.39
CA LEU A 113 -7.55 8.75 -2.81
C LEU A 113 -8.79 9.52 -3.25
N LYS A 114 -9.11 10.64 -2.58
CA LYS A 114 -10.21 11.54 -3.00
C LYS A 114 -9.93 12.22 -4.33
N GLY A 115 -8.68 12.61 -4.59
CA GLY A 115 -8.26 13.24 -5.84
C GLY A 115 -8.38 12.31 -7.05
N LYS A 116 -8.07 11.03 -6.88
CA LYS A 116 -8.24 9.98 -7.89
C LYS A 116 -9.72 9.65 -8.20
N GLY A 117 -10.64 9.96 -7.29
CA GLY A 117 -12.09 9.75 -7.47
C GLY A 117 -12.82 10.86 -8.24
N LYS A 118 -12.11 11.90 -8.69
CA LYS A 118 -12.66 12.94 -9.57
C LYS A 118 -12.22 12.65 -11.00
N CYS A 119 -13.01 11.86 -11.72
CA CYS A 119 -12.95 11.89 -13.18
C CYS A 119 -13.37 13.30 -13.62
N VAL A 120 -12.50 13.96 -14.38
CA VAL A 120 -12.89 15.07 -15.26
C VAL A 120 -13.47 14.48 -16.53
#